data_AF-A0A970FB85-F1
#
_entry.id   AF-A0A970FB85-F1
#
_cell.length_a   1.000
_cell.length_b   1.000
_cell.length_c   1.000
_cell.angle_alpha   90.00
_cell.angle_beta   90.00
_cell.angle_gamma   90.00
#
_symmetry.space_group_name_H-M   'P 1'
#
loop_
_entity.id
_entity.type
_entity.pdbx_description
1 polymer ?
#
loop_
_entity_poly.entity_id
_entity_poly.type
_entity_poly.pdbx_seq_one_letter_code
_entity_poly.pdbx_strand_id
1 'polypeptide(L)'
;MYISNKSIQRISRIYNEQNKIDRTAEKKPEYGDKVTLSTEGKQLQALLQKASAPEPSAKAQALKNAITSGTYHVKGEDIAASIIKYYRQRF
;
A
#
# COMPACT_ATOMS: atom_id res chain seq x y z
N MET A 1 -50.62 1.60 28.82
CA MET A 1 -50.66 1.46 27.35
C MET A 1 -49.29 1.00 26.88
N TYR A 2 -49.17 -0.22 26.34
CA TYR A 2 -47.90 -0.78 25.87
C TYR A 2 -47.75 -0.42 24.38
N ILE A 3 -46.87 0.53 24.06
CA ILE A 3 -46.62 0.92 22.65
C ILE A 3 -45.54 0.00 22.10
N SER A 4 -45.92 -0.91 21.20
CA SER A 4 -45.01 -1.86 20.57
C SER A 4 -44.23 -1.20 19.42
N ASN A 5 -42.91 -1.08 19.57
CA ASN A 5 -42.00 -0.52 18.56
C ASN A 5 -41.71 -1.46 17.38
N LYS A 6 -42.43 -2.59 17.27
CA LYS A 6 -42.22 -3.63 16.25
C LYS A 6 -42.55 -3.14 14.83
N SER A 7 -43.50 -2.21 14.70
CA SER A 7 -43.84 -1.56 13.42
C SER A 7 -42.71 -0.67 12.91
N ILE A 8 -42.09 0.11 13.79
CA ILE A 8 -40.98 1.03 13.44
C ILE A 8 -39.76 0.24 12.96
N GLN A 9 -39.44 -0.88 13.61
CA GLN A 9 -38.34 -1.75 13.18
C GLN A 9 -38.59 -2.42 11.82
N ARG A 10 -39.85 -2.73 11.50
CA ARG A 10 -40.20 -3.31 10.19
C ARG A 10 -40.07 -2.26 9.08
N ILE A 11 -40.47 -1.02 9.35
CA ILE A 11 -40.33 0.10 8.40
C ILE A 11 -38.85 0.40 8.15
N SER A 12 -38.01 0.45 9.18
CA SER A 12 -36.57 0.70 9.00
C SER A 12 -35.89 -0.40 8.19
N ARG A 13 -36.33 -1.66 8.32
CA ARG A 13 -35.82 -2.78 7.52
C ARG A 13 -36.17 -2.63 6.04
N ILE A 14 -37.43 -2.30 5.73
CA ILE A 14 -37.91 -2.12 4.34
C ILE A 14 -37.16 -0.97 3.65
N TYR A 15 -36.97 0.16 4.34
CA TYR A 15 -36.21 1.29 3.79
C TYR A 15 -34.73 0.95 3.54
N ASN A 16 -34.11 0.17 4.43
CA ASN A 16 -32.73 -0.27 4.25
C ASN A 16 -32.57 -1.32 3.12
N GLU A 17 -33.58 -2.16 2.90
CA GLU A 17 -33.60 -3.13 1.80
C GLU A 17 -33.78 -2.42 0.45
N GLN A 18 -34.66 -1.41 0.35
CA GLN A 18 -34.82 -0.60 -0.87
C GLN A 18 -33.51 0.14 -1.23
N ASN A 19 -32.84 0.77 -0.26
CA ASN A 19 -31.55 1.43 -0.49
C ASN A 19 -30.42 0.50 -0.93
N LYS A 20 -30.50 -0.81 -0.65
CA LYS A 20 -29.52 -1.78 -1.15
C LYS A 20 -29.79 -2.18 -2.60
N ILE A 21 -31.05 -2.23 -3.02
CA ILE A 21 -31.46 -2.59 -4.38
C ILE A 21 -31.03 -1.48 -5.37
N ASP A 22 -31.11 -0.21 -4.99
CA ASP A 22 -30.65 0.91 -5.83
C ASP A 22 -29.12 0.98 -5.98
N ARG A 23 -28.35 0.42 -5.02
CA ARG A 23 -26.89 0.32 -5.12
C ARG A 23 -26.41 -0.82 -6.04
N THR A 24 -27.31 -1.73 -6.39
CA THR A 24 -27.13 -2.69 -7.49
C THR A 24 -27.65 -2.14 -8.82
N ALA A 25 -27.75 -0.82 -8.98
CA ALA A 25 -27.80 -0.21 -10.30
C ALA A 25 -26.61 -0.74 -11.12
N GLU A 26 -26.97 -1.48 -12.16
CA GLU A 26 -26.07 -2.11 -13.11
C GLU A 26 -24.93 -1.16 -13.47
N LYS A 27 -23.69 -1.61 -13.23
CA LYS A 27 -22.51 -0.90 -13.72
C LYS A 27 -22.68 -0.80 -15.24
N LYS A 28 -23.02 0.39 -15.74
CA LYS A 28 -23.02 0.70 -17.17
C LYS A 28 -21.73 0.16 -17.77
N PRO A 29 -21.77 -0.58 -18.90
CA PRO A 29 -20.55 -1.04 -19.54
C PRO A 29 -19.73 0.18 -19.90
N GLU A 30 -18.63 0.34 -19.18
CA GLU A 30 -17.64 1.37 -19.41
C GLU A 30 -16.93 1.00 -20.72
N TYR A 31 -17.33 1.67 -21.80
CA TYR A 31 -16.74 1.48 -23.12
C TYR A 31 -15.33 2.07 -23.14
N GLY A 32 -14.33 1.19 -23.23
CA GLY A 32 -12.92 1.54 -23.32
C GLY A 32 -12.02 0.32 -23.06
N ASP A 33 -10.78 0.36 -23.56
CA ASP A 33 -9.81 -0.70 -23.32
C ASP A 33 -9.46 -0.77 -21.84
N LYS A 34 -9.68 -1.95 -21.24
CA LYS A 34 -9.38 -2.20 -19.82
C LYS A 34 -8.04 -2.92 -19.68
N VAL A 35 -7.12 -2.28 -18.97
CA VAL A 35 -5.86 -2.91 -18.56
C VAL A 35 -6.06 -3.52 -17.18
N THR A 36 -5.90 -4.84 -17.08
CA THR A 36 -5.93 -5.58 -15.81
C THR A 36 -4.61 -6.29 -15.60
N LEU A 37 -4.08 -6.25 -14.36
CA LEU A 37 -2.93 -7.06 -13.99
C LEU A 37 -3.25 -8.55 -14.14
N SER A 38 -2.33 -9.30 -14.76
CA SER A 38 -2.38 -10.75 -14.79
C SER A 38 -2.31 -11.33 -13.37
N THR A 39 -2.67 -12.60 -13.24
CA THR A 39 -2.52 -13.34 -11.98
C THR A 39 -1.08 -13.31 -11.48
N GLU A 40 -0.09 -13.48 -12.35
CA GLU A 40 1.32 -13.37 -11.95
C GLU A 40 1.69 -11.93 -11.58
N GLY A 41 1.20 -10.94 -12.33
CA GLY A 41 1.45 -9.53 -12.05
C GLY A 41 0.95 -9.09 -10.67
N LYS A 42 -0.22 -9.58 -10.24
CA LYS A 42 -0.77 -9.34 -8.90
C LYS A 42 0.09 -9.99 -7.81
N GLN A 43 0.57 -11.21 -8.05
CA GLN A 43 1.45 -11.90 -7.10
C GLN A 43 2.79 -11.16 -6.95
N LEU A 44 3.39 -10.75 -8.06
CA LEU A 44 4.62 -9.98 -8.07
C LEU A 44 4.43 -8.64 -7.35
N GLN A 45 3.33 -7.93 -7.59
CA GLN A 45 3.01 -6.69 -6.89
C GLN A 45 2.93 -6.90 -5.37
N ALA A 46 2.28 -7.98 -4.91
CA ALA A 46 2.20 -8.29 -3.49
C ALA A 46 3.57 -8.61 -2.88
N LEU A 47 4.45 -9.29 -3.63
CA LEU A 47 5.83 -9.55 -3.21
C LEU A 47 6.65 -8.27 -3.12
N LEU A 48 6.54 -7.39 -4.12
CA LEU A 48 7.22 -6.10 -4.11
C LEU A 48 6.72 -5.20 -2.97
N GLN A 49 5.43 -5.18 -2.68
CA GLN A 49 4.89 -4.44 -1.54
C GLN A 49 5.42 -4.96 -0.21
N LYS A 50 5.57 -6.28 -0.06
CA LYS A 50 6.19 -6.89 1.13
C LYS A 50 7.68 -6.61 1.24
N ALA A 51 8.41 -6.64 0.12
CA ALA A 51 9.83 -6.33 0.07
C ALA A 51 10.10 -4.82 0.26
N SER A 52 9.16 -3.97 -0.14
CA SER A 52 9.19 -2.52 0.00
C SER A 52 8.61 -2.05 1.34
N ALA A 53 8.69 -2.86 2.39
CA ALA A 53 8.36 -2.40 3.74
C ALA A 53 9.15 -1.10 4.02
N PRO A 54 8.48 0.03 4.29
CA PRO A 54 9.10 1.34 4.37
C PRO A 54 9.87 1.57 5.67
N GLU A 55 9.89 0.59 6.57
CA GLU A 55 10.69 0.64 7.79
C GLU A 55 12.17 0.67 7.39
N PRO A 56 12.89 1.79 7.64
CA PRO A 56 14.31 1.80 7.41
C PRO A 56 14.91 0.65 8.20
N SER A 57 15.69 -0.21 7.54
CA SER A 57 16.36 -1.32 8.21
C SER A 57 17.03 -0.81 9.49
N ALA A 58 17.12 -1.63 10.54
CA ALA A 58 17.76 -1.21 11.80
C ALA A 58 19.15 -0.56 11.58
N LYS A 59 19.85 -0.99 10.53
CA LYS A 59 21.11 -0.39 10.06
C LYS A 59 20.94 1.05 9.56
N ALA A 60 19.93 1.32 8.75
CA ALA A 60 19.62 2.66 8.25
C ALA A 60 19.24 3.62 9.39
N GLN A 61 18.47 3.16 10.38
CA GLN A 61 18.15 3.96 11.55
C GLN A 61 19.38 4.24 12.43
N ALA A 62 20.25 3.24 12.62
CA ALA A 62 21.51 3.43 13.35
C ALA A 62 22.45 4.43 12.64
N LEU A 63 22.57 4.35 11.31
CA LEU A 63 23.33 5.30 10.50
C LEU A 63 22.74 6.73 10.62
N LYS A 64 21.42 6.87 10.52
CA LYS A 64 20.73 8.15 10.70
C LYS A 64 21.07 8.78 12.05
N ASN A 65 21.05 7.98 13.13
CA ASN A 65 21.40 8.44 14.47
C ASN A 65 22.87 8.89 14.54
N ALA A 66 23.81 8.09 14.02
CA ALA A 66 25.23 8.42 14.01
C ALA A 66 25.55 9.71 13.22
N ILE A 67 24.87 9.91 12.10
CA ILE A 67 24.98 11.14 11.29
C ILE A 67 24.45 12.33 12.09
N THR A 68 23.26 12.18 12.71
CA THR A 68 22.62 13.26 13.48
C THR A 68 23.45 13.63 14.72
N SER A 69 24.09 12.67 15.38
CA SER A 69 24.98 12.92 16.51
C SER A 69 26.38 13.43 16.12
N GLY A 70 26.66 13.55 14.82
CA GLY A 70 27.97 13.99 14.33
C GLY A 70 29.12 12.99 14.56
N THR A 71 28.81 11.75 14.92
CA THR A 71 29.80 10.69 15.18
C THR A 71 30.04 9.79 13.97
N TYR A 72 29.32 10.01 12.88
CA TYR A 72 29.53 9.31 11.62
C TYR A 72 30.70 9.92 10.84
N HIS A 73 31.80 9.19 10.77
CA HIS A 73 32.98 9.56 9.99
C HIS A 73 33.08 8.69 8.74
N VAL A 74 33.14 9.33 7.57
CA VAL A 74 33.32 8.65 6.28
C VAL A 74 34.79 8.67 5.92
N LYS A 75 35.38 7.49 5.74
CA LYS A 75 36.78 7.35 5.31
C LYS A 75 36.90 7.60 3.81
N GLY A 76 37.96 8.28 3.39
CA GLY A 76 38.22 8.56 1.98
C GLY A 76 38.41 7.28 1.14
N GLU A 77 39.00 6.25 1.73
CA GLU A 77 39.22 4.96 1.05
C GLU A 77 37.89 4.26 0.70
N ASP A 78 36.89 4.35 1.58
CA ASP A 78 35.58 3.72 1.38
C ASP A 78 34.82 4.38 0.21
N ILE A 79 34.98 5.70 0.05
CA ILE A 79 34.41 6.45 -1.09
C ILE A 79 35.09 5.99 -2.38
N ALA A 80 36.42 5.99 -2.42
CA ALA A 80 37.18 5.59 -3.60
C ALA A 80 36.86 4.15 -4.03
N ALA A 81 36.80 3.22 -3.07
CA ALA A 81 36.42 1.82 -3.32
C ALA A 81 35.01 1.70 -3.90
N SER A 82 34.04 2.48 -3.38
CA SER A 82 32.66 2.49 -3.87
C SER A 82 32.55 3.00 -5.30
N ILE A 83 33.29 4.07 -5.63
CA ILE A 83 33.36 4.62 -6.99
C ILE A 83 33.92 3.57 -7.96
N ILE A 84 35.05 2.95 -7.62
CA ILE A 84 35.69 1.92 -8.46
C ILE A 84 34.73 0.74 -8.68
N LYS A 85 34.07 0.28 -7.62
CA LYS A 85 33.09 -0.83 -7.70
C LYS A 85 31.94 -0.51 -8.64
N TYR A 86 31.38 0.70 -8.56
CA TYR A 86 30.28 1.12 -9.42
C TYR A 86 30.67 1.08 -10.90
N TYR A 87 31.83 1.62 -11.25
CA TYR A 87 32.30 1.62 -12.64
C TYR A 87 32.69 0.22 -13.13
N ARG A 88 33.20 -0.67 -12.27
CA ARG A 88 33.50 -2.07 -12.65
C ARG A 88 32.27 -2.93 -12.91
N GLN A 89 31.12 -2.65 -12.30
CA GLN A 89 29.90 -3.44 -12.51
C GLN A 89 29.12 -3.05 -13.78
N ARG A 90 29.48 -1.91 -14.39
CA ARG A 90 28.79 -1.37 -15.57
C ARG A 90 29.42 -1.84 -16.90
N PHE A 91 30.62 -2.42 -16.85
CA PHE A 91 31.33 -3.03 -17.97
C PHE A 91 31.47 -4.54 -17.72
#